data_AF-A0A8S0WU26-F1
#
_entry.id   AF-A0A8S0WU26-F1
#
_cell.length_a   1.000
_cell.length_b   1.000
_cell.length_c   1.000
_cell.angle_alpha   90.00
_cell.angle_beta   90.00
_cell.angle_gamma   90.00
#
_symmetry.space_group_name_H-M   'P 1'
#
loop_
_entity.id
_entity.type
_entity.pdbx_description
1 polymer ?
#
loop_
_entity_poly.entity_id
_entity_poly.type
_entity_poly.pdbx_seq_one_letter_code
_entity_poly.pdbx_strand_id
1 'polypeptide(L)'
;MSYLQRSFSPVYASETLPSAEIGENSMLIGGASVYLSPNESWPICGTCSKPLVPLIQLNVSSPCTPEEFRVLLPSVLPPGQALATMLQLFVCRTGDAECYTHSLLYSTSTCSWVLRIADVMRTPREVPHQHGTPGPLFLPPRLVETWAPGKEETLHEELMWDQDDSEEFYAEHEPAPGLKMLGHSVRGKFYCADDGCPRPGAHVFPEWRDLFQIGGRFDFEDKEEEDEDALETMASLGNTFIEQCVEHPDVLRLTMSGEW
;
A
#
# COMPACT_ATOMS: atom_id res chain seq x y z
N MET A 1 21.24 18.69 -2.21
CA MET A 1 20.58 18.34 -3.49
C MET A 1 19.17 17.92 -3.10
N SER A 2 18.13 18.65 -3.50
CA SER A 2 16.76 18.19 -3.22
C SER A 2 16.44 17.04 -4.17
N TYR A 3 16.09 15.89 -3.60
CA TYR A 3 15.64 14.73 -4.36
C TYR A 3 14.15 14.88 -4.59
N LEU A 4 13.75 15.79 -5.49
CA LEU A 4 12.34 15.88 -5.87
C LEU A 4 11.90 14.57 -6.49
N GLN A 5 10.86 13.96 -5.93
CA GLN A 5 10.23 12.77 -6.48
C GLN A 5 8.78 13.07 -6.80
N ARG A 6 8.37 12.74 -8.01
CA ARG A 6 6.98 12.89 -8.44
C ARG A 6 6.16 11.73 -7.89
N SER A 7 5.05 12.06 -7.21
CA SER A 7 4.03 11.09 -6.83
C SER A 7 2.99 10.91 -7.94
N PHE A 8 2.12 9.93 -7.81
CA PHE A 8 0.98 9.71 -8.68
C PHE A 8 -0.30 9.55 -7.86
N SER A 9 -1.36 10.17 -8.33
CA SER A 9 -2.68 10.12 -7.69
C SER A 9 -3.62 9.20 -8.47
N PRO A 10 -4.47 8.42 -7.78
CA PRO A 10 -5.39 7.50 -8.43
C PRO A 10 -6.47 8.25 -9.21
N VAL A 11 -6.79 7.77 -10.41
CA VAL A 11 -7.97 8.16 -11.18
C VAL A 11 -8.95 6.99 -11.11
N TYR A 12 -10.04 7.19 -10.36
CA TYR A 12 -11.05 6.17 -10.13
C TYR A 12 -12.00 5.99 -11.32
N ALA A 13 -12.46 4.77 -11.53
CA ALA A 13 -13.53 4.47 -12.48
C ALA A 13 -14.82 5.18 -12.09
N SER A 14 -15.58 5.67 -13.08
CA SER A 14 -16.90 6.27 -12.85
C SER A 14 -17.96 5.25 -12.41
N GLU A 15 -17.76 3.97 -12.73
CA GLU A 15 -18.64 2.87 -12.32
C GLU A 15 -17.83 1.78 -11.61
N THR A 16 -18.31 1.33 -10.45
CA THR A 16 -17.73 0.18 -9.76
C THR A 16 -18.14 -1.10 -10.48
N LEU A 17 -17.31 -1.57 -11.41
CA LEU A 17 -17.48 -2.89 -12.00
C LEU A 17 -17.22 -3.97 -10.92
N PRO A 18 -18.11 -4.97 -10.77
CA PRO A 18 -18.01 -5.98 -9.72
C PRO A 18 -16.84 -6.96 -9.90
N SER A 19 -16.12 -6.88 -11.02
CA SER A 19 -14.96 -7.72 -11.33
C SER A 19 -13.98 -6.91 -12.19
N ALA A 20 -12.83 -6.56 -11.62
CA ALA A 20 -11.70 -6.09 -12.41
C ALA A 20 -11.06 -7.32 -13.07
N GLU A 21 -11.28 -7.50 -14.38
CA GLU A 21 -10.52 -8.50 -15.13
C GLU A 21 -9.03 -8.17 -15.05
N ILE A 22 -8.20 -9.19 -14.79
CA ILE A 22 -6.74 -9.05 -14.74
C ILE A 22 -6.26 -8.55 -16.10
N GLY A 23 -5.80 -7.30 -16.15
CA GLY A 23 -5.13 -6.72 -17.32
C GLY A 23 -5.67 -5.39 -17.80
N GLU A 24 -6.93 -5.06 -17.50
CA GLU A 24 -7.56 -3.83 -18.00
C GLU A 24 -7.36 -2.63 -17.05
N ASN A 25 -7.32 -2.92 -15.75
CA ASN A 25 -7.25 -1.90 -14.71
C ASN A 25 -5.88 -1.88 -14.03
N SER A 26 -5.53 -0.74 -13.45
CA SER A 26 -4.29 -0.62 -12.70
C SER A 26 -4.44 -1.23 -11.31
N MET A 27 -5.45 -0.86 -10.53
CA MET A 27 -5.56 -1.30 -9.13
C MET A 27 -7.00 -1.51 -8.68
N LEU A 28 -7.22 -2.51 -7.81
CA LEU A 28 -8.43 -2.69 -7.04
C LEU A 28 -8.14 -2.39 -5.56
N ILE A 29 -8.96 -1.56 -4.95
CA ILE A 29 -8.97 -1.28 -3.51
C ILE A 29 -10.17 -2.00 -2.91
N GLY A 30 -9.96 -2.69 -1.79
CA GLY A 30 -11.03 -3.45 -1.14
C GLY A 30 -11.59 -4.57 -2.02
N GLY A 31 -12.86 -4.89 -1.80
CA GLY A 31 -13.56 -5.95 -2.51
C GLY A 31 -13.13 -7.35 -2.11
N ALA A 32 -13.83 -8.35 -2.66
CA ALA A 32 -13.56 -9.77 -2.41
C ALA A 32 -12.90 -10.48 -3.60
N SER A 33 -12.71 -9.79 -4.73
CA SER A 33 -12.13 -10.35 -5.95
C SER A 33 -10.63 -10.13 -5.98
N VAL A 34 -9.88 -11.09 -5.43
CA VAL A 34 -8.42 -11.07 -5.46
C VAL A 34 -7.87 -12.26 -6.23
N TYR A 35 -6.70 -12.06 -6.81
CA TYR A 35 -5.90 -13.15 -7.35
C TYR A 35 -5.27 -13.93 -6.18
N LEU A 36 -5.55 -15.23 -6.13
CA LEU A 36 -4.82 -16.20 -5.33
C LEU A 36 -4.37 -17.32 -6.27
N SER A 37 -3.18 -17.85 -6.08
CA SER A 37 -2.69 -18.95 -6.92
C SER A 37 -3.60 -20.19 -6.82
N PRO A 38 -3.65 -21.06 -7.85
CA PRO A 38 -4.37 -22.32 -7.75
C PRO A 38 -3.83 -23.12 -6.56
N ASN A 39 -4.67 -23.46 -5.59
CA ASN A 39 -4.35 -24.09 -4.30
C ASN A 39 -3.83 -23.18 -3.19
N GLU A 40 -3.73 -21.89 -3.43
CA GLU A 40 -3.44 -20.95 -2.36
C GLU A 40 -4.68 -20.80 -1.46
N SER A 41 -4.45 -20.84 -0.15
CA SER A 41 -5.49 -20.62 0.85
C SER A 41 -5.68 -19.14 1.12
N TRP A 42 -6.88 -18.74 1.49
CA TRP A 42 -7.15 -17.36 1.88
C TRP A 42 -6.26 -16.95 3.08
N PRO A 43 -5.63 -15.77 3.04
CA PRO A 43 -4.71 -15.35 4.09
C PRO A 43 -5.45 -15.09 5.41
N ILE A 44 -4.88 -15.57 6.52
CA ILE A 44 -5.47 -15.51 7.87
C ILE A 44 -4.61 -14.62 8.77
N CYS A 45 -5.25 -13.87 9.66
CA CYS A 45 -4.57 -13.03 10.64
C CYS A 45 -3.79 -13.88 11.65
N GLY A 46 -2.49 -13.59 11.81
CA GLY A 46 -1.63 -14.30 12.76
C GLY A 46 -2.01 -14.08 14.23
N THR A 47 -2.76 -13.01 14.53
CA THR A 47 -3.14 -12.65 15.91
C THR A 47 -4.51 -13.21 16.31
N CYS A 48 -5.54 -13.04 15.47
CA CYS A 48 -6.92 -13.43 15.81
C CYS A 48 -7.49 -14.60 15.01
N SER A 49 -6.70 -15.16 14.08
CA SER A 49 -7.07 -16.29 13.22
C SER A 49 -8.31 -16.07 12.33
N LYS A 50 -8.75 -14.83 12.15
CA LYS A 50 -9.82 -14.48 11.20
C LYS A 50 -9.25 -14.23 9.79
N PRO A 51 -10.06 -14.42 8.73
CA PRO A 51 -9.66 -14.06 7.37
C PRO A 51 -9.23 -12.59 7.28
N LEU A 52 -8.10 -12.34 6.62
CA LEU A 52 -7.67 -10.98 6.29
C LEU A 52 -8.54 -10.43 5.16
N VAL A 53 -8.79 -9.12 5.17
CA VAL A 53 -9.52 -8.44 4.10
C VAL A 53 -8.53 -7.88 3.08
N PRO A 54 -8.83 -7.96 1.77
CA PRO A 54 -8.02 -7.30 0.76
C PRO A 54 -8.15 -5.80 0.94
N LEU A 55 -7.02 -5.11 0.88
CA LEU A 55 -6.98 -3.65 0.91
C LEU A 55 -6.50 -3.11 -0.42
N ILE A 56 -5.40 -3.65 -0.96
CA ILE A 56 -4.85 -3.25 -2.26
C ILE A 56 -4.54 -4.50 -3.08
N GLN A 57 -4.88 -4.45 -4.37
CA GLN A 57 -4.37 -5.32 -5.41
C GLN A 57 -4.03 -4.48 -6.64
N LEU A 58 -2.74 -4.19 -6.83
CA LEU A 58 -2.21 -3.46 -7.97
C LEU A 58 -1.67 -4.43 -9.01
N ASN A 59 -2.11 -4.29 -10.25
CA ASN A 59 -1.52 -4.93 -11.40
C ASN A 59 -0.30 -4.12 -11.88
N VAL A 60 0.88 -4.53 -11.42
CA VAL A 60 2.16 -3.92 -11.79
C VAL A 60 2.41 -4.06 -13.29
N SER A 61 1.93 -5.13 -13.93
CA SER A 61 2.12 -5.32 -15.38
C SER A 61 1.14 -4.53 -16.25
N SER A 62 0.14 -3.87 -15.67
CA SER A 62 -0.84 -3.10 -16.43
C SER A 62 -0.19 -1.90 -17.14
N PRO A 63 -0.50 -1.62 -18.41
CA PRO A 63 -0.06 -0.39 -19.07
C PRO A 63 -0.64 0.88 -18.40
N CYS A 64 -1.70 0.74 -17.61
CA CYS A 64 -2.29 1.83 -16.85
C CYS A 64 -1.53 2.15 -15.56
N THR A 65 -0.59 1.30 -15.15
CA THR A 65 0.33 1.55 -14.03
C THR A 65 1.56 2.32 -14.53
N PRO A 66 1.95 3.44 -13.89
CA PRO A 66 3.09 4.28 -14.29
C PRO A 66 4.36 3.47 -14.56
N GLU A 67 5.04 3.74 -15.68
CA GLU A 67 6.24 3.00 -16.09
C GLU A 67 7.33 3.07 -15.03
N GLU A 68 7.48 4.23 -14.38
CA GLU A 68 8.41 4.50 -13.29
C GLU A 68 8.20 3.56 -12.11
N PHE A 69 6.96 3.13 -11.87
CA PHE A 69 6.64 2.15 -10.85
C PHE A 69 6.87 0.71 -11.33
N ARG A 70 6.49 0.40 -12.58
CA ARG A 70 6.59 -0.95 -13.15
C ARG A 70 8.02 -1.51 -13.15
N VAL A 71 9.01 -0.63 -13.31
CA VAL A 71 10.43 -1.04 -13.29
C VAL A 71 10.96 -1.37 -11.89
N LEU A 72 10.25 -0.99 -10.83
CA LEU A 72 10.69 -1.20 -9.45
C LEU A 72 10.32 -2.58 -8.91
N LEU A 73 9.21 -3.15 -9.37
CA LEU A 73 8.69 -4.43 -8.91
C LEU A 73 8.73 -5.46 -10.05
N PRO A 74 9.91 -6.03 -10.34
CA PRO A 74 10.00 -7.08 -11.35
C PRO A 74 9.25 -8.34 -10.89
N SER A 75 8.77 -9.10 -11.87
CA SER A 75 8.25 -10.45 -11.71
C SER A 75 9.25 -11.31 -10.92
N VAL A 76 8.75 -12.11 -9.97
CA VAL A 76 9.54 -13.12 -9.26
C VAL A 76 9.75 -14.38 -10.13
N LEU A 77 8.93 -14.57 -11.15
CA LEU A 77 9.07 -15.61 -12.15
C LEU A 77 10.04 -15.23 -13.28
N PRO A 78 10.61 -16.24 -13.98
CA PRO A 78 11.43 -16.02 -15.17
C PRO A 78 10.68 -15.27 -16.29
N PRO A 79 11.39 -14.49 -17.13
CA PRO A 79 10.79 -13.78 -18.25
C PRO A 79 9.93 -14.67 -19.15
N GLY A 80 8.71 -14.21 -19.44
CA GLY A 80 7.76 -14.91 -20.31
C GLY A 80 6.88 -15.96 -19.64
N GLN A 81 7.06 -16.23 -18.34
CA GLN A 81 6.22 -17.16 -17.57
C GLN A 81 5.07 -16.48 -16.84
N ALA A 82 5.28 -15.26 -16.36
CA ALA A 82 4.22 -14.42 -15.79
C ALA A 82 3.37 -13.80 -16.91
N LEU A 83 2.05 -13.89 -16.76
CA LEU A 83 1.07 -13.09 -17.49
C LEU A 83 1.01 -11.67 -16.93
N ALA A 84 1.03 -11.56 -15.60
CA ALA A 84 1.00 -10.29 -14.88
C ALA A 84 1.67 -10.45 -13.51
N THR A 85 2.21 -9.36 -12.97
CA THR A 85 2.74 -9.26 -11.61
C THR A 85 1.81 -8.38 -10.79
N MET A 86 1.45 -8.84 -9.60
CA MET A 86 0.54 -8.19 -8.67
C MET A 86 1.28 -7.78 -7.41
N LEU A 87 1.03 -6.56 -6.92
CA LEU A 87 1.34 -6.15 -5.55
C LEU A 87 0.04 -6.23 -4.74
N GLN A 88 0.04 -6.97 -3.64
CA GLN A 88 -1.15 -7.22 -2.84
C GLN A 88 -0.91 -6.92 -1.36
N LEU A 89 -1.88 -6.27 -0.73
CA LEU A 89 -1.92 -6.04 0.72
C LEU A 89 -3.27 -6.52 1.28
N PHE A 90 -3.19 -7.39 2.27
CA PHE A 90 -4.31 -7.87 3.08
C PHE A 90 -4.13 -7.42 4.52
N VAL A 91 -5.20 -7.00 5.19
CA VAL A 91 -5.16 -6.46 6.56
C VAL A 91 -6.24 -7.05 7.45
N CYS A 92 -6.01 -7.05 8.76
CA CYS A 92 -6.99 -7.54 9.73
C CYS A 92 -7.94 -6.40 10.15
N ARG A 93 -9.20 -6.46 9.68
CA ARG A 93 -10.24 -5.49 10.03
C ARG A 93 -11.21 -6.05 11.06
N THR A 94 -10.75 -6.36 12.27
CA THR A 94 -11.64 -6.80 13.36
C THR A 94 -12.12 -5.63 14.19
N GLY A 95 -13.43 -5.37 14.24
CA GLY A 95 -14.01 -4.30 15.06
C GLY A 95 -13.31 -2.97 14.77
N ASP A 96 -12.56 -2.47 15.75
CA ASP A 96 -11.86 -1.18 15.72
C ASP A 96 -10.45 -1.23 15.06
N ALA A 97 -10.19 -2.24 14.20
CA ALA A 97 -8.89 -2.45 13.53
C ALA A 97 -7.68 -2.70 14.47
N GLU A 98 -7.92 -2.96 15.77
CA GLU A 98 -6.85 -3.09 16.79
C GLU A 98 -5.74 -4.08 16.42
N CYS A 99 -6.07 -5.22 15.80
CA CYS A 99 -5.07 -6.22 15.42
C CYS A 99 -4.05 -5.64 14.43
N TYR A 100 -4.53 -4.97 13.38
CA TYR A 100 -3.67 -4.35 12.38
C TYR A 100 -2.85 -3.21 12.98
N THR A 101 -3.50 -2.34 13.76
CA THR A 101 -2.87 -1.22 14.46
C THR A 101 -1.78 -1.64 15.43
N HIS A 102 -2.09 -2.55 16.35
CA HIS A 102 -1.13 -3.04 17.32
C HIS A 102 0.03 -3.78 16.66
N SER A 103 -0.24 -4.57 15.63
CA SER A 103 0.81 -5.29 14.90
C SER A 103 1.81 -4.34 14.24
N LEU A 104 1.34 -3.21 13.71
CA LEU A 104 2.20 -2.18 13.11
C LEU A 104 2.96 -1.35 14.15
N LEU A 105 2.28 -0.92 15.22
CA LEU A 105 2.88 -0.08 16.27
C LEU A 105 3.95 -0.81 17.10
N TYR A 106 3.69 -2.07 17.46
CA TYR A 106 4.48 -2.77 18.47
C TYR A 106 5.42 -3.84 17.91
N SER A 107 5.56 -3.95 16.58
CA SER A 107 6.40 -4.96 15.91
C SER A 107 6.23 -6.35 16.55
N THR A 108 4.99 -6.83 16.55
CA THR A 108 4.67 -8.11 17.20
C THR A 108 5.13 -9.28 16.35
N SER A 109 5.51 -10.40 16.99
CA SER A 109 5.92 -11.63 16.28
C SER A 109 4.85 -12.26 15.38
N THR A 110 3.60 -11.80 15.47
CA THR A 110 2.49 -12.24 14.63
C THR A 110 1.99 -11.07 13.79
N CYS A 111 2.07 -11.17 12.46
CA CYS A 111 1.58 -10.12 11.58
C CYS A 111 0.05 -10.19 11.43
N SER A 112 -0.60 -9.04 11.60
CA SER A 112 -2.03 -8.86 11.30
C SER A 112 -2.30 -8.35 9.88
N TRP A 113 -1.33 -8.55 8.98
CA TRP A 113 -1.39 -8.19 7.57
C TRP A 113 -0.53 -9.16 6.74
N VAL A 114 -0.75 -9.17 5.42
CA VAL A 114 0.06 -9.87 4.43
C VAL A 114 0.32 -8.92 3.27
N LEU A 115 1.58 -8.55 3.05
CA LEU A 115 2.07 -7.75 1.91
C LEU A 115 2.93 -8.66 1.05
N ARG A 116 2.69 -8.66 -0.27
CA ARG A 116 3.41 -9.56 -1.16
C ARG A 116 3.38 -9.13 -2.62
N ILE A 117 4.32 -9.70 -3.36
CA ILE A 117 4.30 -9.76 -4.83
C ILE A 117 3.78 -11.14 -5.23
N ALA A 118 2.84 -11.19 -6.16
CA ALA A 118 2.28 -12.42 -6.69
C ALA A 118 2.29 -12.39 -8.22
N ASP A 119 2.90 -13.40 -8.85
CA ASP A 119 2.85 -13.54 -10.31
C ASP A 119 1.69 -14.42 -10.75
N VAL A 120 0.91 -13.90 -11.68
CA VAL A 120 -0.14 -14.62 -12.38
C VAL A 120 0.51 -15.47 -13.47
N MET A 121 0.47 -16.79 -13.31
CA MET A 121 1.02 -17.71 -14.32
C MET A 121 0.25 -17.60 -15.65
N ARG A 122 0.99 -17.60 -16.76
CA ARG A 122 0.41 -17.74 -18.11
C ARG A 122 0.00 -19.21 -18.34
N THR A 123 -1.10 -19.64 -17.72
CA THR A 123 -1.68 -20.98 -17.97
C THR A 123 -2.69 -20.95 -19.12
N PRO A 124 -2.81 -22.05 -19.91
CA PRO A 124 -3.82 -22.16 -20.97
C PRO A 124 -5.27 -22.30 -20.47
N ARG A 125 -5.50 -22.32 -19.16
CA ARG A 125 -6.82 -22.23 -18.51
C ARG A 125 -6.94 -20.88 -17.82
N GLU A 126 -8.13 -20.31 -17.89
CA GLU A 126 -8.56 -19.07 -17.25
C GLU A 126 -7.90 -18.89 -15.88
N VAL A 127 -7.37 -17.69 -15.63
CA VAL A 127 -6.77 -17.34 -14.34
C VAL A 127 -7.88 -17.36 -13.30
N PRO A 128 -7.87 -18.29 -12.33
CA PRO A 128 -8.94 -18.37 -11.35
C PRO A 128 -8.84 -17.17 -10.41
N HIS A 129 -9.86 -16.33 -10.41
CA HIS A 129 -10.10 -15.44 -9.27
C HIS A 129 -10.74 -16.26 -8.16
N GLN A 130 -10.18 -16.19 -6.95
CA GLN A 130 -10.89 -16.67 -5.78
C GLN A 130 -11.69 -15.50 -5.22
N HIS A 131 -13.01 -15.66 -5.18
CA HIS A 131 -13.87 -14.76 -4.45
C HIS A 131 -13.86 -15.20 -2.98
N GLY A 132 -13.32 -14.35 -2.11
CA GLY A 132 -13.59 -14.47 -0.69
C GLY A 132 -15.09 -14.39 -0.46
N THR A 133 -15.63 -15.11 0.53
CA THR A 133 -17.03 -14.86 0.93
C THR A 133 -17.07 -13.45 1.53
N PRO A 134 -17.77 -12.47 0.92
CA PRO A 134 -17.77 -11.11 1.42
C PRO A 134 -18.38 -11.11 2.83
N GLY A 135 -17.53 -10.89 3.82
CA GLY A 135 -17.97 -10.67 5.20
C GLY A 135 -18.36 -9.21 5.41
N PRO A 136 -19.04 -8.88 6.52
CA PRO A 136 -19.42 -7.50 6.84
C PRO A 136 -18.20 -6.56 7.02
N LEU A 137 -17.00 -7.13 7.13
CA LEU A 137 -15.74 -6.41 7.31
C LEU A 137 -15.04 -6.13 5.97
N PHE A 138 -15.51 -6.68 4.84
CA PHE A 138 -14.91 -6.39 3.54
C PHE A 138 -15.23 -4.96 3.13
N LEU A 139 -14.23 -4.27 2.58
CA LEU A 139 -14.37 -2.92 2.07
C LEU A 139 -15.12 -2.96 0.73
N PRO A 140 -15.99 -1.98 0.42
CA PRO A 140 -16.54 -1.84 -0.92
C PRO A 140 -15.41 -1.77 -1.96
N PRO A 141 -15.55 -2.46 -3.11
CA PRO A 141 -14.53 -2.41 -4.14
C PRO A 141 -14.46 -1.00 -4.77
N ARG A 142 -13.26 -0.47 -4.93
CA ARG A 142 -12.99 0.76 -5.69
C ARG A 142 -11.90 0.49 -6.73
N LEU A 143 -12.16 0.91 -7.96
CA LEU A 143 -11.30 0.62 -9.10
C LEU A 143 -10.49 1.86 -9.47
N VAL A 144 -9.16 1.72 -9.53
CA VAL A 144 -8.26 2.72 -10.11
C VAL A 144 -7.97 2.30 -11.54
N GLU A 145 -8.53 3.04 -12.49
CA GLU A 145 -8.33 2.79 -13.90
C GLU A 145 -6.91 3.19 -14.30
N THR A 146 -6.52 4.42 -13.95
CA THR A 146 -5.25 5.04 -14.33
C THR A 146 -4.68 5.87 -13.19
N TRP A 147 -3.47 6.39 -13.41
CA TRP A 147 -2.77 7.25 -12.45
C TRP A 147 -2.42 8.58 -13.10
N ALA A 148 -2.77 9.67 -12.43
CA ALA A 148 -2.41 11.01 -12.85
C ALA A 148 -1.08 11.43 -12.21
N PRO A 149 -0.19 12.14 -12.93
CA PRO A 149 0.96 12.78 -12.33
C PRO A 149 0.54 13.67 -11.16
N GLY A 150 1.11 13.42 -9.98
CA GLY A 150 0.91 14.21 -8.77
C GLY A 150 1.90 15.35 -8.63
N LYS A 151 1.91 15.96 -7.45
CA LYS A 151 2.85 17.02 -7.06
C LYS A 151 4.26 16.44 -6.90
N GLU A 152 5.27 17.27 -7.17
CA GLU A 152 6.65 16.92 -6.81
C GLU A 152 6.82 17.13 -5.31
N GLU A 153 7.27 16.08 -4.64
CA GLU A 153 7.44 16.05 -3.20
C GLU A 153 8.92 16.07 -2.86
N THR A 154 9.24 16.56 -1.67
CA THR A 154 10.58 16.52 -1.09
C THR A 154 10.61 15.52 0.06
N LEU A 155 11.77 14.92 0.27
CA LEU A 155 11.99 14.05 1.42
C LEU A 155 11.73 14.82 2.70
N HIS A 156 10.91 14.24 3.56
CA HIS A 156 10.49 14.82 4.82
C HIS A 156 11.07 13.97 5.96
N GLU A 157 12.33 14.22 6.31
CA GLU A 157 13.10 13.28 7.14
C GLU A 157 13.08 13.60 8.65
N GLU A 158 12.99 14.86 9.09
CA GLU A 158 13.19 15.18 10.52
C GLU A 158 12.44 16.45 10.99
N LEU A 159 11.29 16.30 11.66
CA LEU A 159 10.81 17.27 12.66
C LEU A 159 10.65 16.59 14.02
N MET A 160 11.76 16.13 14.57
CA MET A 160 11.79 15.84 16.01
C MET A 160 12.45 17.00 16.79
N TRP A 161 13.24 17.88 16.17
CA TRP A 161 14.11 18.82 16.90
C TRP A 161 14.33 20.21 16.26
N ASP A 162 14.13 20.41 14.96
CA ASP A 162 14.36 21.70 14.32
C ASP A 162 13.05 22.49 14.14
N GLN A 163 12.81 23.45 15.02
CA GLN A 163 11.65 24.37 14.96
C GLN A 163 11.75 25.44 13.86
N ASP A 164 12.79 25.40 13.02
CA ASP A 164 13.16 26.50 12.13
C ASP A 164 12.79 26.28 10.64
N ASP A 165 12.23 25.12 10.27
CA ASP A 165 11.61 25.00 8.96
C ASP A 165 10.32 25.85 8.94
N SER A 166 10.35 26.94 8.17
CA SER A 166 9.26 27.91 8.12
C SER A 166 7.95 27.24 7.66
N GLU A 167 6.83 27.61 8.29
CA GLU A 167 5.47 27.20 7.87
C GLU A 167 5.24 27.35 6.34
N GLU A 168 5.96 28.28 5.70
CA GLU A 168 5.97 28.50 4.26
C GLU A 168 6.54 27.32 3.46
N PHE A 169 7.62 26.67 3.92
CA PHE A 169 8.16 25.46 3.28
C PHE A 169 7.14 24.30 3.35
N TYR A 170 6.44 24.15 4.47
CA TYR A 170 5.38 23.15 4.62
C TYR A 170 4.20 23.43 3.70
N ALA A 171 3.73 24.67 3.63
CA ALA A 171 2.68 25.06 2.70
C ALA A 171 3.07 24.77 1.24
N GLU A 172 4.34 24.96 0.87
CA GLU A 172 4.81 24.71 -0.50
C GLU A 172 5.06 23.23 -0.80
N HIS A 173 5.50 22.43 0.18
CA HIS A 173 5.96 21.05 -0.03
C HIS A 173 5.14 19.98 0.68
N GLU A 174 3.93 20.31 1.15
CA GLU A 174 2.99 19.37 1.73
C GLU A 174 2.76 18.16 0.79
N PRO A 175 2.96 16.93 1.29
CA PRO A 175 2.73 15.70 0.53
C PRO A 175 1.26 15.49 0.20
N ALA A 176 0.97 14.84 -0.93
CA ALA A 176 -0.41 14.63 -1.35
C ALA A 176 -1.19 13.77 -0.33
N PRO A 177 -2.42 14.15 0.04
CA PRO A 177 -3.21 13.37 0.99
C PRO A 177 -3.77 12.09 0.35
N GLY A 178 -4.19 11.16 1.21
CA GLY A 178 -4.90 9.95 0.81
C GLY A 178 -4.00 8.87 0.21
N LEU A 179 -4.43 8.28 -0.90
CA LEU A 179 -3.71 7.24 -1.61
C LEU A 179 -2.81 7.86 -2.66
N LYS A 180 -1.52 7.56 -2.62
CA LYS A 180 -0.57 7.91 -3.69
C LYS A 180 0.40 6.78 -3.96
N MET A 181 0.89 6.73 -5.19
CA MET A 181 1.95 5.85 -5.64
C MET A 181 3.23 6.68 -5.83
N LEU A 182 4.36 6.16 -5.36
CA LEU A 182 5.64 6.88 -5.27
C LEU A 182 5.53 8.20 -4.48
N GLY A 183 6.59 9.00 -4.53
CA GLY A 183 6.73 10.23 -3.75
C GLY A 183 7.59 9.99 -2.53
N HIS A 184 7.46 10.87 -1.54
CA HIS A 184 8.15 10.77 -0.27
C HIS A 184 7.18 10.54 0.87
N SER A 185 7.58 9.70 1.80
CA SER A 185 6.93 9.56 3.10
C SER A 185 7.12 10.80 3.93
N VAL A 186 6.06 11.18 4.64
CA VAL A 186 6.13 12.21 5.67
C VAL A 186 6.61 11.53 6.95
N ARG A 187 7.89 11.60 7.30
CA ARG A 187 8.36 10.98 8.55
C ARG A 187 8.04 11.91 9.72
N GLY A 188 6.93 11.62 10.40
CA GLY A 188 6.49 12.36 11.59
C GLY A 188 7.28 11.99 12.86
N LYS A 189 6.77 12.42 14.03
CA LYS A 189 7.36 12.18 15.36
C LYS A 189 7.67 10.71 15.65
N PHE A 190 6.90 9.80 15.08
CA PHE A 190 7.21 8.39 15.10
C PHE A 190 7.21 7.83 13.68
N TYR A 191 8.10 6.86 13.50
CA TYR A 191 8.21 6.07 12.30
C TYR A 191 8.43 4.63 12.75
N CYS A 192 7.40 3.80 12.58
CA CYS A 192 7.40 2.41 12.98
C CYS A 192 7.55 1.54 11.73
N ALA A 193 8.59 0.71 11.72
CA ALA A 193 8.87 -0.23 10.64
C ALA A 193 9.33 -1.56 11.22
N ASP A 194 8.97 -2.66 10.56
CA ASP A 194 9.61 -3.95 10.82
C ASP A 194 10.93 -4.01 10.01
N ASP A 195 12.04 -4.31 10.69
CA ASP A 195 13.35 -4.45 10.06
C ASP A 195 13.46 -5.84 9.41
N GLY A 196 12.79 -5.99 8.26
CA GLY A 196 12.71 -7.25 7.52
C GLY A 196 13.86 -7.52 6.55
N CYS A 197 14.86 -6.62 6.44
CA CYS A 197 15.93 -6.76 5.46
C CYS A 197 16.99 -7.77 5.91
N PRO A 198 17.25 -8.85 5.15
CA PRO A 198 18.16 -9.92 5.54
C PRO A 198 19.62 -9.55 5.26
N ARG A 199 20.14 -8.48 5.88
CA ARG A 199 21.57 -8.16 5.80
C ARG A 199 22.38 -8.92 6.86
N PRO A 200 23.41 -9.69 6.46
CA PRO A 200 24.40 -10.21 7.40
C PRO A 200 25.42 -9.11 7.75
N GLY A 201 25.32 -8.53 8.95
CA GLY A 201 26.30 -7.59 9.48
C GLY A 201 25.66 -6.30 9.97
N ALA A 202 25.89 -5.97 11.24
CA ALA A 202 25.33 -4.79 11.89
C ALA A 202 25.95 -3.48 11.35
N HIS A 203 25.17 -2.41 11.44
CA HIS A 203 25.56 -0.97 11.46
C HIS A 203 25.24 -0.09 10.24
N VAL A 204 24.60 -0.60 9.19
CA VAL A 204 24.02 0.28 8.14
C VAL A 204 22.56 -0.09 7.95
N PHE A 205 21.65 0.85 8.23
CA PHE A 205 20.24 0.68 7.91
C PHE A 205 20.08 0.57 6.38
N PRO A 206 19.23 -0.33 5.86
CA PRO A 206 18.96 -0.37 4.43
C PRO A 206 18.37 0.96 3.98
N GLU A 207 18.69 1.38 2.76
CA GLU A 207 17.93 2.45 2.12
C GLU A 207 16.60 1.87 1.66
N TRP A 208 15.51 2.58 1.96
CA TRP A 208 14.15 2.19 1.61
C TRP A 208 13.55 3.26 0.71
N ARG A 209 12.77 2.83 -0.28
CA ARG A 209 11.98 3.72 -1.13
C ARG A 209 10.50 3.53 -0.88
N ASP A 210 9.76 4.62 -0.90
CA ASP A 210 8.31 4.61 -0.77
C ASP A 210 7.68 4.20 -2.10
N LEU A 211 6.94 3.10 -2.09
CA LEU A 211 6.19 2.62 -3.24
C LEU A 211 4.77 3.15 -3.23
N PHE A 212 4.13 3.12 -2.07
CA PHE A 212 2.74 3.51 -1.89
C PHE A 212 2.56 4.15 -0.53
N GLN A 213 1.77 5.23 -0.47
CA GLN A 213 1.19 5.72 0.76
C GLN A 213 -0.29 5.36 0.78
N ILE A 214 -0.74 4.85 1.91
CA ILE A 214 -2.10 4.43 2.19
C ILE A 214 -2.59 5.24 3.37
N GLY A 215 -3.52 6.16 3.09
CA GLY A 215 -4.06 7.07 4.08
C GLY A 215 -3.27 8.39 4.14
N GLY A 216 -4.04 9.46 4.33
CA GLY A 216 -3.56 10.76 4.75
C GLY A 216 -4.53 11.24 5.80
N ARG A 217 -4.14 11.28 7.07
CA ARG A 217 -4.96 11.91 8.10
C ARG A 217 -4.76 13.41 7.97
N PHE A 218 -5.70 14.11 7.36
CA PHE A 218 -5.80 15.56 7.54
C PHE A 218 -7.27 15.97 7.73
N ASP A 219 -7.51 16.48 8.93
CA ASP A 219 -8.67 17.16 9.47
C ASP A 219 -10.03 16.47 9.38
N PHE A 220 -10.33 15.77 10.48
CA PHE A 220 -11.68 15.34 10.90
C PHE A 220 -12.64 16.51 11.17
N GLU A 221 -12.24 17.76 10.95
CA GLU A 221 -13.00 18.91 11.41
C GLU A 221 -14.13 19.32 10.44
N ASP A 222 -14.08 18.96 9.15
CA ASP A 222 -15.03 19.50 8.15
C ASP A 222 -15.70 18.50 7.20
N LYS A 223 -15.53 17.18 7.35
CA LYS A 223 -16.30 16.21 6.55
C LYS A 223 -17.54 15.75 7.29
N GLU A 224 -18.70 16.26 6.86
CA GLU A 224 -20.01 15.70 7.17
C GLU A 224 -20.02 14.19 6.84
N GLU A 225 -20.54 13.38 7.76
CA GLU A 225 -20.48 11.92 7.94
C GLU A 225 -20.89 11.01 6.76
N GLU A 226 -20.99 11.48 5.51
CA GLU A 226 -21.78 10.76 4.50
C GLU A 226 -21.06 9.74 3.61
N ASP A 227 -19.72 9.65 3.62
CA ASP A 227 -19.02 8.60 2.88
C ASP A 227 -17.97 7.93 3.78
N GLU A 228 -18.33 6.83 4.45
CA GLU A 228 -17.35 5.92 5.06
C GLU A 228 -16.43 5.37 3.97
N ASP A 229 -15.35 6.08 3.64
CA ASP A 229 -14.35 5.60 2.71
C ASP A 229 -13.64 4.39 3.34
N ALA A 230 -13.47 3.37 2.52
CA ALA A 230 -12.72 2.18 2.87
C ALA A 230 -11.30 2.50 3.38
N LEU A 231 -10.70 3.56 2.86
CA LEU A 231 -9.39 4.07 3.28
C LEU A 231 -9.49 4.94 4.54
N GLU A 232 -10.62 5.62 4.77
CA GLU A 232 -10.88 6.42 5.97
C GLU A 232 -11.04 5.55 7.23
N THR A 233 -11.53 4.31 7.11
CA THR A 233 -11.55 3.37 8.26
C THR A 233 -10.13 3.06 8.78
N MET A 234 -9.09 3.24 7.95
CA MET A 234 -7.69 3.10 8.37
C MET A 234 -7.05 4.43 8.78
N ALA A 235 -7.76 5.56 8.69
CA ALA A 235 -7.22 6.89 9.00
C ALA A 235 -6.83 7.06 10.48
N SER A 236 -7.32 6.20 11.38
CA SER A 236 -6.92 6.16 12.79
C SER A 236 -5.42 5.84 12.98
N LEU A 237 -4.76 5.32 11.95
CA LEU A 237 -3.35 4.94 11.97
C LEU A 237 -2.39 6.02 11.48
N GLY A 238 -2.89 7.16 11.00
CA GLY A 238 -2.04 8.13 10.31
C GLY A 238 -1.62 7.62 8.93
N ASN A 239 -0.38 7.91 8.53
CA ASN A 239 0.11 7.54 7.20
C ASN A 239 0.75 6.16 7.25
N THR A 240 0.23 5.22 6.45
CA THR A 240 0.87 3.91 6.26
C THR A 240 1.60 3.91 4.92
N PHE A 241 2.81 3.36 4.84
CA PHE A 241 3.56 3.23 3.59
C PHE A 241 3.91 1.79 3.29
N ILE A 242 3.81 1.41 2.03
CA ILE A 242 4.49 0.24 1.49
C ILE A 242 5.85 0.71 0.99
N GLU A 243 6.89 0.10 1.53
CA GLU A 243 8.27 0.42 1.20
C GLU A 243 8.99 -0.79 0.64
N GLN A 244 10.00 -0.51 -0.18
CA GLN A 244 10.87 -1.51 -0.79
C GLN A 244 12.32 -1.23 -0.43
N CYS A 245 13.05 -2.28 -0.07
CA CYS A 245 14.48 -2.18 0.14
C CYS A 245 15.17 -1.92 -1.20
N VAL A 246 15.98 -0.86 -1.27
CA VAL A 246 16.71 -0.50 -2.50
C VAL A 246 17.69 -1.59 -2.94
N GLU A 247 18.25 -2.34 -2.00
CA GLU A 247 19.20 -3.41 -2.28
C GLU A 247 18.56 -4.77 -2.52
N HIS A 248 17.38 -5.01 -1.95
CA HIS A 248 16.65 -6.26 -2.06
C HIS A 248 15.24 -5.96 -2.57
N PRO A 249 15.04 -5.83 -3.89
CA PRO A 249 13.75 -5.40 -4.47
C PRO A 249 12.57 -6.35 -4.17
N ASP A 250 12.85 -7.58 -3.76
CA ASP A 250 11.88 -8.57 -3.30
C ASP A 250 11.46 -8.39 -1.84
N VAL A 251 12.20 -7.57 -1.07
CA VAL A 251 11.92 -7.27 0.33
C VAL A 251 11.05 -6.02 0.41
N LEU A 252 9.80 -6.25 0.80
CA LEU A 252 8.81 -5.22 1.07
C LEU A 252 8.55 -5.12 2.58
N ARG A 253 8.19 -3.93 3.03
CA ARG A 253 7.68 -3.73 4.39
C ARG A 253 6.51 -2.76 4.39
N LEU A 254 5.75 -2.84 5.47
CA LEU A 254 4.71 -1.89 5.79
C LEU A 254 5.23 -1.02 6.93
N THR A 255 5.22 0.29 6.75
CA THR A 255 5.63 1.26 7.76
C THR A 255 4.47 2.18 8.08
N MET A 256 4.56 2.85 9.22
CA MET A 256 3.60 3.85 9.62
C MET A 256 4.32 5.05 10.18
N SER A 257 3.86 6.23 9.79
CA SER A 257 4.31 7.49 10.34
C SER A 257 3.13 8.32 10.85
N GLY A 258 3.41 9.13 11.86
CA GLY A 258 2.44 10.08 12.35
C GLY A 258 3.03 11.10 13.30
N GLU A 259 2.22 12.12 13.54
CA GLU A 259 2.39 13.08 14.60
C GLU A 259 1.51 12.60 15.75
N TRP A 260 2.07 12.34 16.93
CA TRP A 260 1.20 12.23 18.12
C TRP A 260 0.54 13.58 18.39
#